data_AF-A0A7S2T2L3-F1
#
_entry.id   AF-A0A7S2T2L3-F1
#
_cell.length_a   1.000
_cell.length_b   1.000
_cell.length_c   1.000
_cell.angle_alpha   90.00
_cell.angle_beta   90.00
_cell.angle_gamma   90.00
#
_symmetry.space_group_name_H-M   'P 1'
#
loop_
_entity.id
_entity.type
_entity.pdbx_description
1 polymer ?
#
loop_
_entity_poly.entity_id
_entity_poly.type
_entity_poly.pdbx_seq_one_letter_code
_entity_poly.pdbx_strand_id
1 'polypeptide(L)'
;MVFRGETRRHNNNTTNRKTSNSSFPVPVSSLCFDRTGEPNGTRGLEIDFEGFDFCSDTMSKQSKEEHQRHMRILQRLLKKPENALCADCPSRSPRWASINLGVFICITCSGIHRGLGVHISKVRSTNLDTWFPEQVDFMTKMGNKKANAYWEAQCGPDFKKPGEQDRRNLEDYIRAKYTRSKYADPEAVAPTYE
;
A
#
# COMPACT_ATOMS: atom_id res chain seq x y z
N MET A 1 -49.73 42.42 -15.50
CA MET A 1 -48.67 43.23 -14.85
C MET A 1 -47.52 42.32 -14.51
N VAL A 2 -46.32 42.80 -14.79
CA VAL A 2 -45.05 42.08 -14.83
C VAL A 2 -44.23 42.54 -13.61
N PHE A 3 -43.44 41.61 -13.04
CA PHE A 3 -42.01 41.77 -12.64
C PHE A 3 -41.64 41.29 -11.22
N ARG A 4 -40.70 40.33 -11.23
CA ARG A 4 -39.37 40.26 -10.54
C ARG A 4 -39.37 40.47 -9.02
N GLY A 5 -38.77 39.60 -8.20
CA GLY A 5 -37.56 38.81 -8.40
C GLY A 5 -36.45 39.39 -7.53
N GLU A 6 -36.27 38.86 -6.32
CA GLU A 6 -35.18 39.23 -5.40
C GLU A 6 -34.16 38.10 -5.35
N THR A 7 -32.92 38.40 -5.75
CA THR A 7 -31.76 37.52 -5.61
C THR A 7 -30.85 38.05 -4.51
N ARG A 8 -30.56 37.16 -3.55
CA ARG A 8 -29.63 37.39 -2.44
C ARG A 8 -28.20 37.19 -2.93
N ARG A 9 -27.37 38.21 -2.70
CA ARG A 9 -25.91 38.26 -2.91
C ARG A 9 -25.19 37.14 -2.15
N HIS A 10 -24.14 36.55 -2.74
CA HIS A 10 -22.88 36.19 -2.07
C HIS A 10 -21.72 36.33 -3.07
N ASN A 11 -20.61 36.83 -2.53
CA ASN A 11 -19.49 37.46 -3.20
C ASN A 11 -18.31 36.46 -3.32
N ASN A 12 -17.78 36.26 -4.52
CA ASN A 12 -16.63 35.39 -4.78
C ASN A 12 -15.35 36.22 -4.78
N ASN A 13 -14.46 35.98 -3.82
CA ASN A 13 -13.17 36.65 -3.74
C ASN A 13 -12.06 35.72 -4.28
N THR A 14 -11.65 35.98 -5.52
CA THR A 14 -10.52 35.32 -6.19
C THR A 14 -9.27 36.16 -5.99
N THR A 15 -8.31 35.68 -5.20
CA THR A 15 -6.99 36.29 -5.07
C THR A 15 -6.07 35.75 -6.17
N ASN A 16 -5.68 36.59 -7.13
CA ASN A 16 -4.66 36.30 -8.12
C ASN A 16 -3.54 37.35 -8.00
N ARG A 17 -2.34 36.92 -7.59
CA ARG A 17 -1.15 37.78 -7.44
C ARG A 17 -0.17 37.45 -8.57
N LYS A 18 0.23 38.50 -9.30
CA LYS A 18 1.29 38.53 -10.32
C LYS A 18 2.65 38.23 -9.68
N THR A 19 3.60 37.66 -10.43
CA THR A 19 4.81 38.35 -10.95
C THR A 19 5.79 37.41 -11.67
N SER A 20 6.19 37.84 -12.87
CA SER A 20 7.52 37.74 -13.53
C SER A 20 8.31 36.42 -13.51
N ASN A 21 8.45 35.81 -14.69
CA ASN A 21 9.45 34.78 -14.97
C ASN A 21 10.60 35.41 -15.76
N SER A 22 11.81 35.39 -15.19
CA SER A 22 13.04 35.90 -15.78
C SER A 22 13.82 34.80 -16.49
N SER A 23 14.31 35.15 -17.69
CA SER A 23 15.19 34.41 -18.56
C SER A 23 16.54 34.06 -17.90
N PHE A 24 17.05 32.84 -18.13
CA PHE A 24 18.49 32.54 -18.02
C PHE A 24 18.94 31.61 -19.16
N PRO A 25 20.16 31.80 -19.68
CA PRO A 25 20.60 31.25 -20.96
C PRO A 25 21.23 29.85 -20.85
N VAL A 26 21.13 29.10 -21.95
CA VAL A 26 21.91 27.88 -22.23
C VAL A 26 23.31 28.27 -22.75
N PRO A 27 24.39 27.68 -22.22
CA PRO A 27 25.67 27.70 -22.90
C PRO A 27 25.88 26.42 -23.72
N VAL A 28 26.12 26.64 -25.01
CA VAL A 28 26.72 25.72 -25.96
C VAL A 28 28.24 25.89 -25.88
N SER A 29 29.01 24.81 -25.80
CA SER A 29 30.20 24.60 -26.66
C SER A 29 30.96 23.33 -26.23
N SER A 30 31.10 22.44 -27.21
CA SER A 30 32.22 21.49 -27.33
C SER A 30 33.56 22.21 -27.18
N LEU A 31 34.59 21.55 -26.66
CA LEU A 31 35.88 21.36 -27.36
C LEU A 31 36.92 20.60 -26.51
N CYS A 32 37.59 19.68 -27.22
CA CYS A 32 39.00 19.27 -27.11
C CYS A 32 39.46 18.31 -26.00
N PHE A 33 39.63 17.06 -26.45
CA PHE A 33 40.65 16.12 -26.01
C PHE A 33 42.02 16.57 -26.54
N ASP A 34 43.06 16.69 -25.71
CA ASP A 34 44.38 16.11 -26.00
C ASP A 34 45.39 16.15 -24.83
N ARG A 35 46.23 15.10 -24.84
CA ARG A 35 47.66 14.97 -24.49
C ARG A 35 48.27 15.40 -23.14
N THR A 36 48.79 14.36 -22.48
CA THR A 36 50.14 14.19 -21.88
C THR A 36 50.63 15.13 -20.80
N GLY A 37 51.03 14.55 -19.66
CA GLY A 37 51.97 15.15 -18.72
C GLY A 37 52.18 14.30 -17.45
N GLU A 38 53.17 13.42 -17.45
CA GLU A 38 53.83 13.02 -16.19
C GLU A 38 54.58 14.24 -15.64
N PRO A 39 54.72 14.36 -14.31
CA PRO A 39 56.08 14.15 -13.78
C PRO A 39 56.18 13.53 -12.38
N ASN A 40 57.24 12.73 -12.25
CA ASN A 40 58.22 12.63 -11.17
C ASN A 40 57.78 12.20 -9.75
N GLY A 41 58.36 11.06 -9.36
CA GLY A 41 58.23 10.42 -8.06
C GLY A 41 58.66 11.27 -6.87
N THR A 42 58.00 10.98 -5.75
CA THR A 42 58.57 11.09 -4.42
C THR A 42 58.04 9.95 -3.54
N ARG A 43 59.00 9.13 -3.11
CA ARG A 43 59.08 8.31 -1.90
C ARG A 43 57.81 8.16 -1.04
N GLY A 44 57.43 6.90 -0.85
CA GLY A 44 57.20 6.33 0.47
C GLY A 44 55.80 6.48 1.04
N LEU A 45 55.00 5.43 0.86
CA LEU A 45 54.21 4.73 1.89
C LEU A 45 53.43 3.63 1.14
N GLU A 46 54.03 2.46 0.99
CA GLU A 46 53.27 1.24 0.69
C GLU A 46 52.41 0.95 1.92
N ILE A 47 51.13 1.29 1.83
CA ILE A 47 50.11 0.76 2.72
C ILE A 47 49.60 -0.48 2.00
N ASP A 48 50.04 -1.65 2.45
CA ASP A 48 49.48 -2.93 2.02
C ASP A 48 48.00 -2.96 2.37
N PHE A 49 47.15 -2.68 1.39
CA PHE A 49 45.70 -2.86 1.50
C PHE A 49 45.35 -4.33 1.24
N GLU A 50 45.93 -5.23 2.03
CA GLU A 50 45.39 -6.57 2.20
C GLU A 50 44.16 -6.47 3.11
N GLY A 51 42.97 -6.52 2.50
CA GLY A 51 41.75 -6.87 3.20
C GLY A 51 40.79 -5.73 3.50
N PHE A 52 39.91 -5.43 2.54
CA PHE A 52 38.55 -5.01 2.88
C PHE A 52 37.55 -5.38 1.77
N ASP A 53 37.31 -6.67 1.59
CA ASP A 53 36.14 -7.18 0.85
C ASP A 53 35.18 -7.89 1.82
N PHE A 54 34.98 -7.27 2.99
CA PHE A 54 34.15 -7.79 4.05
C PHE A 54 32.80 -7.04 4.11
N CYS A 55 31.76 -7.72 3.61
CA CYS A 55 30.32 -7.52 3.86
C CYS A 55 29.45 -6.68 2.90
N SER A 56 29.63 -6.75 1.57
CA SER A 56 28.53 -6.39 0.65
C SER A 56 27.55 -7.56 0.43
N ASP A 57 28.07 -8.79 0.31
CA ASP A 57 27.28 -9.97 -0.02
C ASP A 57 26.44 -10.53 1.14
N THR A 58 26.83 -10.28 2.38
CA THR A 58 26.13 -10.76 3.58
C THR A 58 24.84 -9.99 3.83
N MET A 59 24.84 -8.66 3.63
CA MET A 59 23.64 -7.83 3.79
C MET A 59 22.57 -8.14 2.73
N SER A 60 22.98 -8.46 1.50
CA SER A 60 22.03 -8.78 0.41
C SER A 60 21.40 -10.16 0.55
N LYS A 61 22.11 -11.13 1.13
CA LYS A 61 21.61 -12.49 1.37
C LYS A 61 20.57 -12.53 2.49
N GLN A 62 20.82 -11.82 3.60
CA GLN A 62 19.93 -11.78 4.74
C GLN A 62 18.53 -11.25 4.37
N SER A 63 18.46 -10.17 3.57
CA SER A 63 17.18 -9.61 3.10
C SER A 63 16.39 -10.56 2.18
N LYS A 64 17.09 -11.34 1.33
CA LYS A 64 16.45 -12.31 0.42
C LYS A 64 15.87 -13.50 1.18
N GLU A 65 16.57 -14.02 2.17
CA GLU A 65 16.11 -15.15 3.00
C GLU A 65 14.89 -14.78 3.84
N GLU A 66 14.90 -13.59 4.44
CA GLU A 66 13.75 -13.05 5.19
C GLU A 66 12.53 -12.88 4.29
N HIS A 67 12.71 -12.31 3.09
CA HIS A 67 11.63 -12.20 2.11
C HIS A 67 11.05 -13.57 1.74
N GLN A 68 11.89 -14.56 1.46
CA GLN A 68 11.44 -15.93 1.17
C GLN A 68 10.70 -16.55 2.36
N ARG A 69 11.15 -16.30 3.59
CA ARG A 69 10.48 -16.77 4.82
C ARG A 69 9.08 -16.19 4.93
N HIS A 70 8.93 -14.88 4.71
CA HIS A 70 7.63 -14.21 4.72
C HIS A 70 6.69 -14.78 3.65
N MET A 71 7.18 -14.98 2.42
CA MET A 71 6.40 -15.60 1.35
C MET A 71 5.91 -17.00 1.73
N ARG A 72 6.75 -17.84 2.34
CA ARG A 72 6.35 -19.18 2.82
C ARG A 72 5.26 -19.11 3.90
N ILE A 73 5.32 -18.14 4.80
CA ILE A 73 4.28 -17.94 5.82
C ILE A 73 2.95 -17.54 5.17
N LEU A 74 2.96 -16.53 4.29
CA LEU A 74 1.75 -16.07 3.61
C LEU A 74 1.10 -17.20 2.78
N GLN A 75 1.89 -18.01 2.09
CA GLN A 75 1.39 -19.19 1.37
C GLN A 75 0.74 -20.22 2.29
N ARG A 76 1.26 -20.41 3.51
CA ARG A 76 0.61 -21.27 4.51
C ARG A 76 -0.69 -20.67 5.03
N LEU A 77 -0.76 -19.35 5.20
CA LEU A 77 -1.99 -18.67 5.61
C LEU A 77 -3.09 -18.78 4.55
N LEU A 78 -2.76 -18.62 3.28
CA LEU A 78 -3.71 -18.76 2.16
C LEU A 78 -4.27 -20.17 1.99
N LYS A 79 -3.55 -21.20 2.48
CA LYS A 79 -4.03 -22.59 2.48
C LYS A 79 -5.06 -22.88 3.57
N LYS A 80 -5.22 -21.99 4.56
CA LYS A 80 -6.23 -22.18 5.60
C LYS A 80 -7.64 -22.03 5.01
N PRO A 81 -8.61 -22.88 5.38
CA PRO A 81 -9.94 -22.88 4.77
C PRO A 81 -10.67 -21.53 4.94
N GLU A 82 -10.46 -20.83 6.06
CA GLU A 82 -11.03 -19.51 6.30
C GLU A 82 -10.50 -18.43 5.33
N ASN A 83 -9.29 -18.60 4.80
CA ASN A 83 -8.64 -17.66 3.88
C ASN A 83 -8.76 -18.11 2.42
N ALA A 84 -9.40 -19.25 2.16
CA ALA A 84 -9.60 -19.76 0.80
C ALA A 84 -10.61 -18.92 -0.01
N LEU A 85 -11.45 -18.15 0.69
CA LEU A 85 -12.41 -17.20 0.11
C LEU A 85 -11.99 -15.77 0.44
N CYS A 86 -12.30 -14.86 -0.48
CA CYS A 86 -12.19 -13.43 -0.25
C CYS A 86 -13.03 -13.01 0.97
N ALA A 87 -12.51 -12.07 1.75
CA ALA A 87 -13.22 -11.55 2.92
C ALA A 87 -14.52 -10.81 2.57
N ASP A 88 -14.65 -10.27 1.34
CA ASP A 88 -15.75 -9.37 0.98
C ASP A 88 -16.70 -9.90 -0.09
N CYS A 89 -16.29 -10.91 -0.86
CA CYS A 89 -17.08 -11.51 -1.92
C CYS A 89 -16.85 -13.05 -1.95
N PRO A 90 -17.69 -13.84 -2.64
CA PRO A 90 -17.54 -15.30 -2.67
C PRO A 90 -16.40 -15.80 -3.60
N SER A 91 -15.53 -14.91 -4.07
CA SER A 91 -14.41 -15.26 -4.95
C SER A 91 -13.36 -16.10 -4.21
N ARG A 92 -12.79 -17.09 -4.90
CA ARG A 92 -11.82 -18.04 -4.35
C ARG A 92 -10.39 -17.54 -4.51
N SER A 93 -9.49 -18.09 -3.69
CA SER A 93 -8.04 -17.90 -3.80
C SER A 93 -7.62 -16.42 -3.81
N PRO A 94 -7.93 -15.66 -2.75
CA PRO A 94 -7.49 -14.27 -2.64
C PRO A 94 -5.96 -14.18 -2.70
N ARG A 95 -5.45 -13.26 -3.52
CA ARG A 95 -4.00 -13.00 -3.68
C ARG A 95 -3.57 -11.63 -3.17
N TRP A 96 -4.51 -10.87 -2.62
CA TRP A 96 -4.29 -9.57 -2.03
C TRP A 96 -4.68 -9.60 -0.55
N ALA A 97 -4.20 -8.64 0.20
CA ALA A 97 -4.54 -8.48 1.60
C ALA A 97 -4.67 -7.00 1.96
N SER A 98 -5.51 -6.71 2.94
CA SER A 98 -5.45 -5.45 3.67
C SER A 98 -4.71 -5.69 4.98
N ILE A 99 -3.49 -5.16 5.08
CA ILE A 99 -2.57 -5.48 6.17
C ILE A 99 -3.02 -4.91 7.51
N ASN A 100 -3.74 -3.79 7.52
CA ASN A 100 -4.23 -3.19 8.76
C ASN A 100 -5.54 -3.77 9.24
N LEU A 101 -6.37 -4.27 8.32
CA LEU A 101 -7.64 -4.91 8.65
C LEU A 101 -7.48 -6.42 8.93
N GLY A 102 -6.36 -7.01 8.52
CA GLY A 102 -6.06 -8.42 8.77
C GLY A 102 -6.81 -9.40 7.85
N VAL A 103 -7.18 -8.95 6.64
CA VAL A 103 -8.02 -9.73 5.70
C VAL A 103 -7.32 -10.04 4.38
N PHE A 104 -7.61 -11.20 3.81
CA PHE A 104 -7.26 -11.61 2.46
C PHE A 104 -8.44 -11.39 1.50
N ILE A 105 -8.17 -10.72 0.38
CA ILE A 105 -9.15 -10.23 -0.58
C ILE A 105 -8.75 -10.58 -2.02
N CYS A 106 -9.74 -10.66 -2.92
CA CYS A 106 -9.49 -10.87 -4.34
C CYS A 106 -8.96 -9.59 -5.01
N ILE A 107 -8.56 -9.70 -6.29
CA ILE A 107 -8.06 -8.55 -7.06
C ILE A 107 -9.11 -7.45 -7.25
N THR A 108 -10.38 -7.81 -7.44
CA THR A 108 -11.47 -6.84 -7.62
C THR A 108 -11.74 -6.08 -6.32
N CYS A 109 -11.84 -6.79 -5.19
CA CYS A 109 -12.03 -6.17 -3.89
C CYS A 109 -10.83 -5.31 -3.50
N SER A 110 -9.60 -5.72 -3.85
CA SER A 110 -8.40 -4.90 -3.59
C SER A 110 -8.45 -3.55 -4.32
N GLY A 111 -9.04 -3.50 -5.52
CA GLY A 111 -9.32 -2.24 -6.23
C GLY A 111 -10.28 -1.32 -5.47
N ILE A 112 -11.35 -1.88 -4.90
CA ILE A 112 -12.31 -1.12 -4.09
C ILE A 112 -11.67 -0.61 -2.79
N HIS A 113 -10.89 -1.47 -2.12
CA HIS A 113 -10.16 -1.10 -0.90
C HIS A 113 -9.19 0.08 -1.12
N ARG A 114 -8.54 0.16 -2.29
CA ARG A 114 -7.70 1.32 -2.65
C ARG A 114 -8.52 2.61 -2.73
N GLY A 115 -9.77 2.53 -3.21
CA GLY A 115 -10.71 3.66 -3.27
C GLY A 115 -11.26 4.13 -1.91
N LEU A 116 -11.04 3.36 -0.84
CA LEU A 116 -11.36 3.79 0.53
C LEU A 116 -10.31 4.76 1.09
N GLY A 117 -9.06 4.65 0.62
CA GLY A 117 -7.92 5.42 1.11
C GLY A 117 -7.09 4.68 2.17
N VAL A 118 -5.81 5.07 2.27
CA VAL A 118 -4.80 4.40 3.11
C VAL A 118 -5.02 4.51 4.62
N HIS A 119 -5.83 5.48 5.04
CA HIS A 119 -6.25 5.65 6.43
C HIS A 119 -7.30 4.61 6.86
N ILE A 120 -7.96 3.95 5.90
CA ILE A 120 -8.93 2.87 6.14
C ILE A 120 -8.34 1.52 5.80
N SER A 121 -7.72 1.38 4.62
CA SER A 121 -7.20 0.11 4.13
C SER A 121 -5.85 0.26 3.44
N LYS A 122 -4.84 -0.44 3.98
CA LYS A 122 -3.49 -0.55 3.44
C LYS A 122 -3.40 -1.86 2.64
N VAL A 123 -3.51 -1.77 1.31
CA VAL A 123 -3.54 -2.95 0.42
C VAL A 123 -2.13 -3.41 0.04
N ARG A 124 -1.88 -4.73 0.11
CA ARG A 124 -0.64 -5.38 -0.37
C ARG A 124 -0.97 -6.66 -1.15
N SER A 125 -0.19 -6.94 -2.19
CA SER A 125 -0.16 -8.21 -2.88
C SER A 125 0.60 -9.23 -2.04
N THR A 126 0.08 -10.45 -1.95
CA THR A 126 0.70 -11.53 -1.16
C THR A 126 1.97 -12.09 -1.80
N ASN A 127 2.23 -11.81 -3.08
CA ASN A 127 3.38 -12.34 -3.83
C ASN A 127 4.17 -11.29 -4.62
N LEU A 128 3.63 -10.07 -4.82
CA LEU A 128 4.31 -9.02 -5.60
C LEU A 128 4.89 -7.91 -4.74
N ASP A 129 4.37 -7.72 -3.52
CA ASP A 129 4.84 -6.65 -2.63
C ASP A 129 5.81 -7.19 -1.57
N THR A 130 6.66 -6.31 -1.05
CA THR A 130 7.49 -6.59 0.11
C THR A 130 6.66 -6.54 1.39
N TRP A 131 6.85 -7.54 2.24
CA TRP A 131 6.19 -7.69 3.54
C TRP A 131 7.20 -7.54 4.68
N PHE A 132 6.81 -6.76 5.69
CA PHE A 132 7.58 -6.61 6.92
C PHE A 132 7.19 -7.69 7.95
N PRO A 133 8.10 -8.08 8.85
CA PRO A 133 7.85 -9.14 9.83
C PRO A 133 6.56 -8.91 10.64
N GLU A 134 6.34 -7.68 11.08
CA GLU A 134 5.20 -7.30 11.91
C GLU A 134 3.88 -7.48 11.14
N GLN A 135 3.87 -7.19 9.84
CA GLN A 135 2.70 -7.37 8.97
C GLN A 135 2.35 -8.85 8.84
N VAL A 136 3.37 -9.70 8.66
CA VAL A 136 3.20 -11.15 8.54
C VAL A 136 2.69 -11.74 9.86
N ASP A 137 3.24 -11.28 10.98
CA ASP A 137 2.81 -11.70 12.31
C ASP A 137 1.37 -11.29 12.59
N PHE A 138 0.98 -10.07 12.22
CA PHE A 138 -0.39 -9.61 12.36
C PHE A 138 -1.36 -10.43 11.50
N MET A 139 -1.05 -10.66 10.22
CA MET A 139 -1.86 -11.53 9.36
C MET A 139 -1.95 -12.97 9.88
N THR A 140 -0.90 -13.45 10.55
CA THR A 140 -0.88 -14.78 11.18
C THR A 140 -1.81 -14.86 12.39
N LYS A 141 -1.84 -13.81 13.21
CA LYS A 141 -2.70 -13.70 14.39
C LYS A 141 -4.16 -13.46 14.02
N MET A 142 -4.41 -12.76 12.92
CA MET A 142 -5.75 -12.33 12.46
C MET A 142 -6.39 -13.33 11.49
N GLY A 143 -6.25 -13.10 10.18
CA GLY A 143 -6.90 -13.86 9.12
C GLY A 143 -8.40 -13.61 9.01
N ASN A 144 -9.01 -14.11 7.92
CA ASN A 144 -10.39 -13.81 7.56
C ASN A 144 -11.39 -14.27 8.62
N LYS A 145 -11.14 -15.40 9.32
CA LYS A 145 -12.03 -15.89 10.37
C LYS A 145 -12.23 -14.86 11.49
N LYS A 146 -11.13 -14.39 12.07
CA LYS A 146 -11.20 -13.45 13.20
C LYS A 146 -11.57 -12.05 12.75
N ALA A 147 -11.08 -11.63 11.59
CA ALA A 147 -11.45 -10.34 11.03
C ALA A 147 -12.97 -10.28 10.72
N ASN A 148 -13.56 -11.33 10.13
CA ASN A 148 -15.00 -11.37 9.88
C ASN A 148 -15.82 -11.52 11.17
N ALA A 149 -15.30 -12.20 12.19
CA ALA A 149 -15.95 -12.23 13.51
C ALA A 149 -16.13 -10.83 14.11
N TYR A 150 -15.22 -9.90 13.80
CA TYR A 150 -15.37 -8.49 14.16
C TYR A 150 -16.21 -7.72 13.12
N TRP A 151 -15.76 -7.67 11.85
CA TRP A 151 -16.33 -6.81 10.81
C TRP A 151 -17.70 -7.24 10.29
N GLU A 152 -18.13 -8.46 10.58
CA GLU A 152 -19.42 -9.03 10.14
C GLU A 152 -20.23 -9.55 11.34
N ALA A 153 -19.92 -9.10 12.57
CA ALA A 153 -20.55 -9.57 13.81
C ALA A 153 -22.07 -9.34 13.83
N GLN A 154 -22.52 -8.20 13.29
CA GLN A 154 -23.93 -7.83 13.23
C GLN A 154 -24.60 -8.19 11.90
N CYS A 155 -23.94 -8.97 11.03
CA CYS A 155 -24.59 -9.51 9.84
C CYS A 155 -25.62 -10.55 10.27
N GLY A 156 -26.87 -10.41 9.79
CA GLY A 156 -27.91 -11.39 10.03
C GLY A 156 -27.58 -12.77 9.42
N PRO A 157 -28.21 -13.86 9.89
CA PRO A 157 -27.92 -15.22 9.44
C PRO A 157 -28.17 -15.43 7.93
N ASP A 158 -29.09 -14.67 7.34
CA ASP A 158 -29.43 -14.73 5.91
C ASP A 158 -28.57 -13.80 5.03
N PHE A 159 -27.61 -13.09 5.63
CA PHE A 159 -26.78 -12.15 4.89
C PHE A 159 -25.88 -12.88 3.88
N LYS A 160 -25.99 -12.50 2.61
CA LYS A 160 -25.15 -13.00 1.52
C LYS A 160 -24.26 -11.89 0.99
N LYS A 161 -22.96 -12.15 0.93
CA LYS A 161 -21.98 -11.23 0.34
C LYS A 161 -22.30 -11.01 -1.15
N PRO A 162 -22.21 -9.76 -1.65
CA PRO A 162 -22.36 -9.49 -3.07
C PRO A 162 -21.35 -10.29 -3.91
N GLY A 163 -21.77 -10.68 -5.12
CA GLY A 163 -20.89 -11.33 -6.08
C GLY A 163 -19.84 -10.37 -6.64
N GLU A 164 -18.70 -10.90 -7.10
CA GLU A 164 -17.63 -10.11 -7.72
C GLU A 164 -18.10 -9.37 -9.00
N GLN A 165 -19.09 -9.91 -9.69
CA GLN A 165 -19.73 -9.35 -10.87
C GLN A 165 -20.63 -8.14 -10.58
N ASP A 166 -21.16 -8.03 -9.36
CA ASP A 166 -22.04 -6.94 -8.95
C ASP A 166 -21.24 -5.84 -8.26
N ARG A 167 -20.42 -5.17 -9.07
CA ARG A 167 -19.42 -4.21 -8.59
C ARG A 167 -20.03 -3.11 -7.72
N ARG A 168 -21.22 -2.60 -8.08
CA ARG A 168 -21.86 -1.50 -7.35
C ARG A 168 -22.25 -1.93 -5.94
N ASN A 169 -22.99 -3.03 -5.83
CA ASN A 169 -23.41 -3.53 -4.52
C ASN A 169 -22.21 -4.02 -3.70
N LEU A 170 -21.18 -4.56 -4.34
CA LEU A 170 -19.93 -4.93 -3.69
C LEU A 170 -19.19 -3.72 -3.12
N GLU A 171 -19.11 -2.62 -3.87
CA GLU A 171 -18.50 -1.37 -3.38
C GLU A 171 -19.29 -0.76 -2.22
N ASP A 172 -20.61 -0.70 -2.33
CA ASP A 172 -21.49 -0.21 -1.27
C ASP A 172 -21.36 -1.05 0.01
N TYR A 173 -21.25 -2.37 -0.14
CA TYR A 173 -21.00 -3.30 0.96
C TYR A 173 -19.66 -3.05 1.64
N ILE A 174 -18.57 -3.00 0.87
CA ILE A 174 -17.21 -2.79 1.41
C ILE A 174 -17.10 -1.44 2.12
N ARG A 175 -17.70 -0.37 1.58
CA ARG A 175 -17.78 0.94 2.25
C ARG A 175 -18.60 0.87 3.54
N ALA A 176 -19.72 0.15 3.55
CA ALA A 176 -20.51 -0.04 4.77
C ALA A 176 -19.72 -0.78 5.84
N LYS A 177 -18.99 -1.82 5.44
CA LYS A 177 -18.22 -2.70 6.32
C LYS A 177 -17.05 -1.97 6.98
N TYR A 178 -16.22 -1.26 6.21
CA TYR A 178 -14.95 -0.73 6.73
C TYR A 178 -14.92 0.78 6.98
N THR A 179 -15.68 1.58 6.22
CA THR A 179 -15.71 3.04 6.45
C THR A 179 -16.70 3.41 7.53
N ARG A 180 -17.87 2.77 7.54
CA ARG A 180 -18.94 3.05 8.50
C ARG A 180 -18.97 2.05 9.66
N SER A 181 -18.15 1.00 9.62
CA SER A 181 -18.14 -0.08 10.60
C SER A 181 -19.55 -0.63 10.89
N LYS A 182 -20.43 -0.65 9.87
CA LYS A 182 -21.87 -0.86 10.05
C LYS A 182 -22.20 -2.20 10.70
N TYR A 183 -21.39 -3.21 10.43
CA TYR A 183 -21.62 -4.57 10.92
C TYR A 183 -20.59 -4.98 11.98
N ALA A 184 -19.76 -4.04 12.43
CA ALA A 184 -18.72 -4.31 13.39
C ALA A 184 -19.31 -4.64 14.77
N ASP A 185 -18.63 -5.51 15.52
CA ASP A 185 -18.93 -5.73 16.92
C ASP A 185 -18.64 -4.43 17.72
N PRO A 186 -19.65 -3.83 18.39
CA PRO A 186 -19.47 -2.59 19.12
C PRO A 186 -18.73 -2.77 20.45
N GLU A 187 -18.66 -3.99 20.98
CA GLU A 187 -18.01 -4.29 22.26
C GLU A 187 -16.56 -4.78 22.08
N ALA A 188 -16.22 -5.30 20.90
CA ALA A 188 -14.87 -5.76 20.60
C ALA A 188 -13.95 -4.61 20.14
N VAL A 189 -12.66 -4.76 20.43
CA VAL A 189 -11.63 -3.83 19.95
C VAL A 189 -11.36 -4.10 18.47
N ALA A 190 -11.37 -3.05 17.66
CA ALA A 190 -11.04 -3.15 16.24
C ALA A 190 -9.65 -3.79 16.03
N PRO A 191 -9.49 -4.67 15.03
CA PRO A 191 -8.18 -5.18 14.68
C PRO A 191 -7.32 -4.02 14.17
N THR A 192 -6.30 -3.64 14.94
CA THR A 192 -5.36 -2.59 14.58
C THR A 192 -3.96 -3.15 14.37
N TYR A 193 -3.32 -2.62 13.34
CA TYR A 193 -1.92 -2.79 13.03
C TYR A 193 -1.33 -1.39 12.96
N GLU A 194 -0.55 -1.01 13.98
CA GLU A 194 0.14 0.28 14.04
C GLU A 194 1.32 0.31 13.05
#